data_AF-A0A8S1EIY7-F1
#
_entry.id   AF-A0A8S1EIY7-F1
#
_cell.length_a   1.000
_cell.length_b   1.000
_cell.length_c   1.000
_cell.angle_alpha   90.00
_cell.angle_beta   90.00
_cell.angle_gamma   90.00
#
_symmetry.space_group_name_H-M   'P 1'
#
loop_
_entity.id
_entity.type
_entity.pdbx_description
1 polymer ?
#
loop_
_entity_poly.entity_id
_entity_poly.type
_entity_poly.pdbx_seq_one_letter_code
_entity_poly.pdbx_strand_id
1 'polypeptide(L)'
;MLRVFLLIGAATTIVLASDAQTLCGSPEAQLSCGQCIKAHADCGWCIDPHSPLINRCAEKNSFTNNTCTPHLIYSPQAAQVKVQQNLPLEALQHDGKTPVRMQPQAVSVRLMPGHSASAEFKYLHHSDPNRKSEEPEVMEIQTSDIKESPVKLKFFITCDGVETETKTCNVKNNQIVDFRIEIILDSCSTNGDITLSVGVRGQRTIAGLYITAVCGCECEKHPEMNSRLCHQYGHLVCGQCVCDATRGGDKCECPLALHGVSSALQLTEKCKADSSSQVCSGAGRCECGQCRCTNLTVSGKYCQCDNTACPASPNGQLCSGNGVCDCGVCKCEHGWERDDCSCSTATNNCVENGELCSNNGRCECNRCVCNAGKTGAFCGVDEEVSEEVTYAPEPEPEPEPEPQPEPEPEPQPEPEPEQASTEAPEVDDETLTKQLDDADKQVSSTFAIAHGIVSAIVALIVFF
;
A
#
# COMPACT_ATOMS: atom_id res chain seq x y z
N MET A 1 -48.98 15.24 38.71
CA MET A 1 -48.70 14.86 37.32
C MET A 1 -47.33 15.37 36.95
N LEU A 2 -46.31 14.51 37.05
CA LEU A 2 -44.91 14.82 36.74
C LEU A 2 -44.66 14.39 35.29
N ARG A 3 -44.41 15.34 34.38
CA ARG A 3 -44.14 15.05 32.96
C ARG A 3 -42.65 14.76 32.79
N VAL A 4 -42.33 13.50 32.51
CA VAL A 4 -40.98 13.05 32.12
C VAL A 4 -40.82 13.36 30.64
N PHE A 5 -39.86 14.22 30.30
CA PHE A 5 -39.40 14.44 28.93
C PHE A 5 -38.33 13.40 28.59
N LEU A 6 -38.65 12.50 27.67
CA LEU A 6 -37.72 11.55 27.07
C LEU A 6 -36.96 12.26 25.95
N LEU A 7 -35.69 12.59 26.20
CA LEU A 7 -34.76 13.04 25.15
C LEU A 7 -34.29 11.81 24.37
N ILE A 8 -34.78 11.67 23.14
CA ILE A 8 -34.30 10.68 22.18
C ILE A 8 -33.02 11.26 21.56
N GLY A 9 -31.86 10.79 22.02
CA GLY A 9 -30.57 11.09 21.39
C GLY A 9 -30.51 10.44 20.01
N ALA A 10 -30.38 11.25 18.97
CA ALA A 10 -30.08 10.78 17.63
C ALA A 10 -28.63 10.25 17.63
N ALA A 11 -28.47 8.92 17.57
CA ALA A 11 -27.19 8.30 17.26
C ALA A 11 -26.87 8.55 15.78
N THR A 12 -26.12 9.62 15.50
CA THR A 12 -25.44 9.80 14.22
C THR A 12 -24.40 8.69 14.10
N THR A 13 -24.68 7.68 13.28
CA THR A 13 -23.67 6.72 12.85
C THR A 13 -22.65 7.45 12.01
N ILE A 14 -21.51 7.80 12.63
CA ILE A 14 -20.31 8.26 11.93
C ILE A 14 -19.85 7.06 11.10
N VAL A 15 -20.06 7.13 9.79
CA VAL A 15 -19.39 6.24 8.85
C VAL A 15 -17.93 6.70 8.84
N LEU A 16 -17.08 6.00 9.59
CA LEU A 16 -15.64 6.16 9.47
C LEU A 16 -15.28 5.77 8.03
N ALA A 17 -14.71 6.71 7.28
CA ALA A 17 -13.99 6.36 6.06
C ALA A 17 -12.92 5.35 6.47
N SER A 18 -13.05 4.11 5.97
CA SER A 18 -12.11 3.04 6.24
C SER A 18 -10.74 3.45 5.73
N ASP A 19 -9.76 3.51 6.62
CA ASP A 19 -8.38 3.85 6.30
C ASP A 19 -7.80 2.85 5.28
N ALA A 20 -7.36 3.35 4.13
CA ALA A 20 -6.80 2.56 3.04
C ALA A 20 -5.70 1.61 3.55
N GLN A 21 -4.86 2.08 4.47
CA GLN A 21 -3.76 1.29 5.00
C GLN A 21 -4.25 0.04 5.77
N THR A 22 -5.35 0.18 6.51
CA THR A 22 -5.97 -0.96 7.22
C THR A 22 -6.62 -1.95 6.27
N LEU A 23 -7.25 -1.47 5.19
CA LEU A 23 -7.92 -2.32 4.21
C LEU A 23 -6.92 -3.09 3.34
N CYS A 24 -5.87 -2.45 2.86
CA CYS A 24 -4.82 -3.11 2.09
C CYS A 24 -4.07 -4.14 2.94
N GLY A 25 -3.93 -3.90 4.25
CA GLY A 25 -3.31 -4.81 5.21
C GLY A 25 -4.19 -5.98 5.66
N SER A 26 -5.47 -6.03 5.26
CA SER A 26 -6.39 -7.09 5.70
C SER A 26 -5.98 -8.49 5.21
N PRO A 27 -6.24 -9.55 5.98
CA PRO A 27 -5.93 -10.92 5.57
C PRO A 27 -6.52 -11.28 4.20
N GLU A 28 -7.73 -10.80 3.90
CA GLU A 28 -8.41 -11.01 2.63
C GLU A 28 -7.67 -10.33 1.47
N ALA A 29 -7.23 -9.08 1.65
CA ALA A 29 -6.50 -8.33 0.63
C ALA A 29 -5.13 -8.95 0.29
N GLN A 30 -4.49 -9.60 1.26
CA GLN A 30 -3.18 -10.24 1.07
C GLN A 30 -3.24 -11.58 0.32
N LEU A 31 -4.43 -12.16 0.10
CA LEU A 31 -4.56 -13.47 -0.55
C LEU A 31 -4.15 -13.47 -2.03
N SER A 32 -4.38 -12.38 -2.74
CA SER A 32 -4.10 -12.28 -4.17
C SER A 32 -4.14 -10.82 -4.64
N CYS A 33 -3.57 -10.57 -5.81
CA CYS A 33 -3.61 -9.26 -6.44
C CYS A 33 -5.07 -8.79 -6.64
N GLY A 34 -5.96 -9.66 -7.10
CA GLY A 34 -7.35 -9.32 -7.32
C GLY A 34 -8.13 -8.99 -6.04
N GLN A 35 -7.81 -9.62 -4.92
CA GLN A 35 -8.39 -9.25 -3.62
C GLN A 35 -7.84 -7.92 -3.12
N CYS A 36 -6.54 -7.66 -3.31
CA CYS A 36 -5.89 -6.40 -2.97
C CYS A 36 -6.59 -5.21 -3.65
N ILE A 37 -6.81 -5.29 -4.96
CA ILE A 37 -7.43 -4.20 -5.73
C ILE A 37 -8.91 -4.03 -5.40
N LYS A 38 -9.60 -5.08 -4.92
CA LYS A 38 -10.97 -4.98 -4.42
C LYS A 38 -11.08 -4.34 -3.04
N ALA A 39 -10.01 -4.41 -2.24
CA ALA A 39 -10.04 -3.94 -0.87
C ALA A 39 -10.21 -2.41 -0.80
N HIS A 40 -9.44 -1.66 -1.59
CA HIS A 40 -9.53 -0.21 -1.67
C HIS A 40 -8.92 0.33 -2.97
N ALA A 41 -9.37 1.51 -3.42
CA ALA A 41 -8.86 2.14 -4.65
C ALA A 41 -7.39 2.57 -4.58
N ASP A 42 -6.92 2.87 -3.37
CA ASP A 42 -5.53 3.26 -3.11
C ASP A 42 -4.62 2.06 -2.85
N CYS A 43 -5.14 0.83 -2.88
CA CYS A 43 -4.29 -0.35 -2.79
C CYS A 43 -3.50 -0.57 -4.08
N GLY A 44 -2.24 -0.98 -3.92
CA GLY A 44 -1.37 -1.45 -4.99
C GLY A 44 -0.81 -2.83 -4.65
N TRP A 45 -0.57 -3.62 -5.68
CA TRP A 45 0.04 -4.94 -5.56
C TRP A 45 1.40 -4.99 -6.24
N CYS A 46 2.43 -5.42 -5.52
CA CYS A 46 3.76 -5.59 -6.11
C CYS A 46 3.86 -6.89 -6.94
N ILE A 47 3.98 -6.74 -8.26
CA ILE A 47 4.14 -7.86 -9.21
C ILE A 47 5.59 -8.28 -9.43
N ASP A 48 6.55 -7.67 -8.74
CA ASP A 48 7.97 -8.07 -8.83
C ASP A 48 8.22 -9.43 -8.16
N PRO A 49 8.63 -10.47 -8.91
CA PRO A 49 8.95 -11.78 -8.33
C PRO A 49 10.17 -11.77 -7.40
N HIS A 50 11.01 -10.74 -7.43
CA HIS A 50 12.19 -10.61 -6.59
C HIS A 50 11.98 -9.69 -5.38
N SER A 51 10.76 -9.15 -5.20
CA SER A 51 10.45 -8.26 -4.08
C SER A 51 10.79 -8.92 -2.73
N PRO A 52 11.40 -8.18 -1.79
CA PRO A 52 11.64 -8.67 -0.43
C PRO A 52 10.39 -8.65 0.45
N LEU A 53 9.28 -8.08 -0.03
CA LEU A 53 8.05 -7.92 0.72
C LEU A 53 7.47 -9.28 1.15
N ILE A 54 7.05 -9.35 2.42
CA ILE A 54 6.23 -10.47 2.92
C ILE A 54 4.80 -10.35 2.39
N ASN A 55 4.26 -9.13 2.47
CA ASN A 55 2.92 -8.76 2.02
C ASN A 55 3.03 -7.91 0.76
N ARG A 56 2.45 -8.37 -0.35
CA ARG A 56 2.54 -7.69 -1.65
C ARG A 56 1.49 -6.60 -1.83
N CYS A 57 0.42 -6.64 -1.05
CA CYS A 57 -0.61 -5.60 -1.04
C CYS A 57 -0.26 -4.53 -0.01
N ALA A 58 -0.23 -3.27 -0.42
CA ALA A 58 -0.08 -2.12 0.46
C ALA A 58 -0.70 -0.88 -0.20
N GLU A 59 -0.76 0.24 0.52
CA GLU A 59 -1.15 1.51 -0.09
C GLU A 59 -0.15 1.90 -1.19
N LYS A 60 -0.65 2.38 -2.33
CA LYS A 60 0.15 2.71 -3.53
C LYS A 60 1.34 3.63 -3.23
N ASN A 61 1.17 4.59 -2.32
CA ASN A 61 2.20 5.58 -1.98
C ASN A 61 3.23 5.06 -0.97
N SER A 62 3.00 3.89 -0.36
CA SER A 62 3.90 3.30 0.64
C SER A 62 5.06 2.50 0.03
N PHE A 63 4.98 2.18 -1.26
CA PHE A 63 6.05 1.45 -1.96
C PHE A 63 7.27 2.33 -2.19
N THR A 64 8.46 1.75 -2.05
CA THR A 64 9.75 2.40 -2.32
C THR A 64 10.51 1.61 -3.37
N ASN A 65 11.51 2.21 -4.03
CA ASN A 65 12.34 1.50 -5.02
C ASN A 65 13.03 0.23 -4.46
N ASN A 66 13.24 0.16 -3.14
CA ASN A 66 13.85 -1.00 -2.48
C ASN A 66 12.84 -2.13 -2.21
N THR A 67 11.54 -1.81 -2.13
CA THR A 67 10.48 -2.81 -1.87
C THR A 67 9.78 -3.24 -3.15
N CYS A 68 9.39 -2.29 -4.00
CA CYS A 68 8.82 -2.54 -5.31
C CYS A 68 9.04 -1.36 -6.24
N THR A 69 9.67 -1.58 -7.40
CA THR A 69 9.86 -0.53 -8.40
C THR A 69 8.52 -0.02 -8.93
N PRO A 70 8.33 1.30 -9.15
CA PRO A 70 7.04 1.88 -9.58
C PRO A 70 6.38 1.20 -10.80
N HIS A 71 7.16 0.73 -11.77
CA HIS A 71 6.64 0.03 -12.95
C HIS A 71 6.15 -1.39 -12.69
N LEU A 72 6.48 -1.96 -11.53
CA LEU A 72 6.07 -3.29 -11.07
C LEU A 72 4.99 -3.20 -9.97
N ILE A 73 4.38 -2.03 -9.79
CA ILE A 73 3.21 -1.85 -8.93
C ILE A 73 1.97 -1.91 -9.80
N TYR A 74 1.16 -2.95 -9.62
CA TYR A 74 -0.16 -3.03 -10.21
C TYR A 74 -1.15 -2.23 -9.35
N SER A 75 -1.64 -1.11 -9.88
CA SER A 75 -2.65 -0.26 -9.24
C SER A 75 -3.50 0.38 -10.34
N PRO A 76 -4.62 -0.25 -10.73
CA PRO A 76 -5.49 0.31 -11.76
C PRO A 76 -6.20 1.56 -11.23
N GLN A 77 -6.49 2.51 -12.12
CA GLN A 77 -7.28 3.68 -11.74
C GLN A 77 -8.73 3.26 -11.46
N ALA A 78 -9.33 3.89 -10.46
CA ALA A 78 -10.71 3.61 -10.03
C ALA A 78 -11.73 3.84 -11.13
N ALA A 79 -11.49 4.85 -11.96
CA ALA A 79 -12.28 5.19 -13.12
C ALA A 79 -11.35 5.60 -14.26
N GLN A 80 -11.55 5.00 -15.44
CA GLN A 80 -10.92 5.42 -16.69
C GLN A 80 -11.99 5.58 -17.75
N VAL A 81 -12.03 6.75 -18.39
CA VAL A 81 -12.91 7.02 -19.53
C VAL A 81 -12.04 7.28 -20.74
N LYS A 82 -12.22 6.48 -21.79
CA LYS A 82 -11.48 6.59 -23.05
C LYS A 82 -12.46 6.74 -24.20
N VAL A 83 -12.35 7.85 -24.92
CA VAL A 83 -13.07 8.05 -26.19
C VAL A 83 -12.41 7.18 -27.26
N GLN A 84 -13.19 6.29 -27.88
CA GLN A 84 -12.70 5.37 -28.92
C GLN A 84 -12.96 5.90 -30.34
N GLN A 85 -14.11 6.56 -30.56
CA GLN A 85 -14.48 7.12 -31.85
C GLN A 85 -15.16 8.48 -31.65
N ASN A 86 -14.67 9.51 -32.34
CA ASN A 86 -15.14 10.89 -32.17
C ASN A 86 -15.09 11.68 -33.48
N LEU A 87 -15.91 11.29 -34.45
CA LEU A 87 -16.22 12.10 -35.62
C LEU A 87 -16.97 13.37 -35.17
N PRO A 88 -16.61 14.54 -35.71
CA PRO A 88 -17.27 15.78 -35.34
C PRO A 88 -18.73 15.79 -35.80
N LEU A 89 -19.56 16.55 -35.10
CA LEU A 89 -20.94 16.82 -35.52
C LEU A 89 -20.97 17.33 -36.97
N GLU A 90 -22.01 16.95 -37.70
CA GLU A 90 -22.24 17.27 -39.12
C GLU A 90 -21.26 16.65 -40.12
N ALA A 91 -20.18 15.98 -39.67
CA ALA A 91 -19.38 15.15 -40.56
C ALA A 91 -20.21 14.00 -41.14
N LEU A 92 -19.82 13.51 -42.31
CA LEU A 92 -20.44 12.32 -42.90
C LEU A 92 -19.91 11.06 -42.20
N GLN A 93 -20.82 10.14 -41.91
CA GLN A 93 -20.47 8.79 -41.48
C GLN A 93 -19.76 8.02 -42.62
N HIS A 94 -19.30 6.81 -42.32
CA HIS A 94 -18.57 5.96 -43.28
C HIS A 94 -19.38 5.64 -44.56
N ASP A 95 -20.71 5.75 -44.51
CA ASP A 95 -21.59 5.60 -45.67
C ASP A 95 -21.57 6.79 -46.65
N GLY A 96 -20.91 7.90 -46.27
CA GLY A 96 -20.80 9.12 -47.05
C GLY A 96 -22.13 9.88 -47.23
N LYS A 97 -23.18 9.50 -46.49
CA LYS A 97 -24.54 10.04 -46.67
C LYS A 97 -25.18 10.49 -45.38
N THR A 98 -24.93 9.79 -44.29
CA THR A 98 -25.58 10.06 -43.01
C THR A 98 -24.74 11.08 -42.22
N PRO A 99 -25.28 12.25 -41.86
CA PRO A 99 -24.56 13.20 -41.01
C PRO A 99 -24.48 12.70 -39.58
N VAL A 100 -23.34 12.92 -38.93
CA VAL A 100 -23.11 12.65 -37.51
C VAL A 100 -23.93 13.66 -36.70
N ARG A 101 -24.83 13.15 -35.85
CA ARG A 101 -25.65 13.97 -34.96
C ARG A 101 -25.28 13.81 -33.48
N MET A 102 -24.41 12.87 -33.15
CA MET A 102 -23.95 12.63 -31.79
C MET A 102 -22.46 12.32 -31.77
N GLN A 103 -21.76 12.91 -30.80
CA GLN A 103 -20.34 12.67 -30.56
C GLN A 103 -20.08 12.54 -29.05
N PRO A 104 -19.10 11.74 -28.62
CA PRO A 104 -18.41 10.72 -29.40
C PRO A 104 -19.35 9.57 -29.83
N GLN A 105 -18.95 8.77 -30.83
CA GLN A 105 -19.72 7.61 -31.29
C GLN A 105 -19.36 6.34 -30.52
N ALA A 106 -18.23 6.33 -29.81
CA ALA A 106 -17.83 5.22 -28.96
C ALA A 106 -17.04 5.70 -27.75
N VAL A 107 -17.46 5.29 -26.55
CA VAL A 107 -16.79 5.55 -25.27
C VAL A 107 -16.58 4.22 -24.56
N SER A 108 -15.36 4.01 -24.06
CA SER A 108 -15.01 2.90 -23.19
C SER A 108 -14.76 3.41 -21.77
N VAL A 109 -15.41 2.79 -20.81
CA VAL A 109 -15.33 3.09 -19.38
C VAL A 109 -14.80 1.85 -18.67
N ARG A 110 -13.68 1.99 -17.96
CA ARG A 110 -13.18 0.97 -17.04
C ARG A 110 -13.40 1.46 -15.62
N LEU A 111 -14.09 0.67 -14.80
CA LEU A 111 -14.52 1.11 -13.47
C LEU A 111 -14.27 0.02 -12.42
N MET A 112 -13.75 0.42 -11.26
CA MET A 112 -13.69 -0.42 -10.07
C MET A 112 -15.05 -0.41 -9.34
N PRO A 113 -15.46 -1.52 -8.70
CA PRO A 113 -16.65 -1.52 -7.85
C PRO A 113 -16.63 -0.42 -6.79
N GLY A 114 -17.79 0.13 -6.46
CA GLY A 114 -17.96 1.23 -5.51
C GLY A 114 -17.67 2.62 -6.08
N HIS A 115 -17.19 2.74 -7.31
CA HIS A 115 -16.85 4.02 -7.95
C HIS A 115 -17.84 4.39 -9.04
N SER A 116 -17.79 5.67 -9.46
CA SER A 116 -18.55 6.18 -10.59
C SER A 116 -17.65 6.88 -11.61
N ALA A 117 -18.10 6.92 -12.86
CA ALA A 117 -17.48 7.67 -13.94
C ALA A 117 -18.55 8.30 -14.82
N SER A 118 -18.26 9.44 -15.44
CA SER A 118 -19.18 10.08 -16.38
C SER A 118 -18.68 9.97 -17.81
N ALA A 119 -19.54 9.52 -18.71
CA ALA A 119 -19.33 9.58 -20.16
C ALA A 119 -20.09 10.78 -20.72
N GLU A 120 -19.38 11.71 -21.35
CA GLU A 120 -19.94 12.94 -21.91
C GLU A 120 -20.25 12.79 -23.40
N PHE A 121 -21.37 13.37 -23.81
CA PHE A 121 -21.87 13.35 -25.18
C PHE A 121 -22.42 14.71 -25.57
N LYS A 122 -22.33 15.02 -26.87
CA LYS A 122 -23.00 16.15 -27.50
C LYS A 122 -23.94 15.63 -28.57
N TYR A 123 -25.15 16.16 -28.60
CA TYR A 123 -26.17 15.84 -29.58
C TYR A 123 -26.64 17.09 -30.31
N LEU A 124 -26.64 17.05 -31.64
CA LEU A 124 -27.20 18.08 -32.49
C LEU A 124 -28.63 17.70 -32.87
N HIS A 125 -29.59 18.39 -32.30
CA HIS A 125 -31.00 18.21 -32.66
C HIS A 125 -31.27 18.83 -34.03
N HIS A 126 -31.86 18.03 -34.92
CA HIS A 126 -32.34 18.51 -36.20
C HIS A 126 -33.71 17.90 -36.46
N SER A 127 -34.72 18.75 -36.61
CA SER A 127 -36.06 18.29 -36.95
C SER A 127 -36.15 17.97 -38.45
N ASP A 128 -36.60 16.77 -38.81
CA ASP A 128 -36.86 16.40 -40.21
C ASP A 128 -38.28 16.85 -40.65
N PRO A 129 -38.42 17.91 -41.46
CA PRO A 129 -39.72 18.42 -41.89
C PRO A 129 -40.47 17.48 -42.87
N ASN A 130 -39.81 16.47 -43.43
CA ASN A 130 -40.41 15.53 -44.38
C ASN A 130 -40.90 14.22 -43.73
N ARG A 131 -40.72 14.07 -42.42
CA ARG A 131 -41.09 12.86 -41.69
C ARG A 131 -42.56 12.89 -41.29
N LYS A 132 -43.31 11.81 -41.60
CA LYS A 132 -44.76 11.69 -41.33
C LYS A 132 -45.14 11.73 -39.83
N SER A 133 -44.18 11.51 -38.94
CA SER A 133 -44.34 11.68 -37.48
C SER A 133 -43.65 12.99 -37.09
N GLU A 134 -44.35 13.90 -36.42
CA GLU A 134 -43.71 15.05 -35.77
C GLU A 134 -42.52 14.53 -34.95
N GLU A 135 -41.31 14.97 -35.30
CA GLU A 135 -40.17 14.67 -34.44
C GLU A 135 -40.41 15.38 -33.11
N PRO A 136 -40.26 14.67 -31.99
CA PRO A 136 -40.65 15.22 -30.71
C PRO A 136 -39.77 16.44 -30.41
N GLU A 137 -40.40 17.57 -30.09
CA GLU A 137 -39.74 18.76 -29.52
C GLU A 137 -39.02 18.43 -28.19
N VAL A 138 -39.36 17.27 -27.61
CA VAL A 138 -38.73 16.69 -26.44
C VAL A 138 -37.70 15.64 -26.88
N MET A 139 -36.43 15.95 -26.71
CA MET A 139 -35.34 14.97 -26.76
C MET A 139 -35.51 14.00 -25.59
N GLU A 140 -35.45 12.69 -25.85
CA GLU A 140 -35.42 11.64 -24.83
C GLU A 140 -34.24 10.70 -25.07
N ILE A 141 -33.34 10.54 -24.09
CA ILE A 141 -32.22 9.61 -24.17
C ILE A 141 -32.74 8.18 -24.00
N GLN A 142 -32.32 7.28 -24.89
CA GLN A 142 -32.61 5.85 -24.84
C GLN A 142 -31.32 5.04 -24.74
N THR A 143 -31.37 3.97 -23.97
CA THR A 143 -30.30 2.97 -23.90
C THR A 143 -30.86 1.58 -24.14
N SER A 144 -30.04 0.65 -24.62
CA SER A 144 -30.38 -0.78 -24.58
C SER A 144 -30.66 -1.23 -23.15
N ASP A 145 -31.61 -2.15 -22.96
CA ASP A 145 -32.00 -2.66 -21.64
C ASP A 145 -30.82 -3.31 -20.90
N ILE A 146 -30.63 -2.92 -19.64
CA ILE A 146 -29.72 -3.56 -18.68
C ILE A 146 -30.59 -4.24 -17.64
N LYS A 147 -31.02 -5.47 -17.91
CA LYS A 147 -31.73 -6.27 -16.91
C LYS A 147 -30.69 -6.99 -16.05
N GLU A 148 -30.84 -6.92 -14.73
CA GLU A 148 -30.06 -7.67 -13.75
C GLU A 148 -28.53 -7.49 -13.85
N SER A 149 -28.05 -6.25 -14.03
CA SER A 149 -26.62 -5.95 -13.95
C SER A 149 -26.28 -5.07 -12.74
N PRO A 150 -25.05 -5.18 -12.18
CA PRO A 150 -24.59 -4.38 -11.05
C PRO A 150 -24.28 -2.91 -11.43
N VAL A 151 -24.57 -2.51 -12.67
CA VAL A 151 -24.39 -1.15 -13.16
C VAL A 151 -25.70 -0.35 -13.01
N LYS A 152 -25.61 0.79 -12.34
CA LYS A 152 -26.64 1.82 -12.30
C LYS A 152 -26.23 2.99 -13.20
N LEU A 153 -27.21 3.54 -13.93
CA LEU A 153 -27.01 4.68 -14.81
C LEU A 153 -27.84 5.86 -14.32
N LYS A 154 -27.20 7.02 -14.17
CA LYS A 154 -27.87 8.31 -14.02
C LYS A 154 -27.61 9.17 -15.25
N PHE A 155 -28.61 9.98 -15.61
CA PHE A 155 -28.60 10.75 -16.83
C PHE A 155 -28.70 12.22 -16.47
N PHE A 156 -27.77 13.02 -16.99
CA PHE A 156 -27.72 14.45 -16.75
C PHE A 156 -27.73 15.17 -18.10
N ILE A 157 -28.63 16.12 -18.28
CA ILE A 157 -28.77 16.89 -19.51
C ILE A 157 -28.67 18.37 -19.19
N THR A 158 -27.90 19.11 -19.98
CA THR A 158 -27.82 20.57 -19.93
C THR A 158 -28.90 21.19 -20.80
N CYS A 159 -30.05 21.50 -20.19
CA CYS A 159 -31.17 22.17 -20.85
C CYS A 159 -31.12 23.67 -20.54
N ASP A 160 -31.22 24.53 -21.56
CA ASP A 160 -31.21 25.99 -21.39
C ASP A 160 -30.03 26.52 -20.53
N GLY A 161 -28.88 25.83 -20.58
CA GLY A 161 -27.68 26.16 -19.82
C GLY A 161 -27.63 25.62 -18.40
N VAL A 162 -28.64 24.86 -17.95
CA VAL A 162 -28.70 24.26 -16.61
C VAL A 162 -28.64 22.74 -16.71
N GLU A 163 -27.68 22.13 -16.02
CA GLU A 163 -27.58 20.67 -15.92
C GLU A 163 -28.61 20.14 -14.90
N THR A 164 -29.39 19.14 -15.31
CA THR A 164 -30.40 18.49 -14.45
C THR A 164 -30.35 16.97 -14.60
N GLU A 165 -30.64 16.22 -13.52
CA GLU A 165 -30.78 14.76 -13.57
C GLU A 165 -32.11 14.39 -14.25
N THR A 166 -32.07 14.18 -15.56
CA THR A 166 -33.23 13.91 -16.40
C THR A 166 -32.82 13.11 -17.64
N LYS A 167 -33.78 12.41 -18.24
CA LYS A 167 -33.62 11.77 -19.55
C LYS A 167 -34.22 12.60 -20.69
N THR A 168 -34.94 13.66 -20.36
CA THR A 168 -35.76 14.42 -21.30
C THR A 168 -35.42 15.91 -21.27
N CYS A 169 -35.39 16.55 -22.44
CA CYS A 169 -35.09 17.96 -22.60
C CYS A 169 -35.91 18.57 -23.74
N ASN A 170 -36.46 19.77 -23.55
CA ASN A 170 -37.08 20.52 -24.64
C ASN A 170 -35.98 21.12 -25.52
N VAL A 171 -36.04 20.88 -26.82
CA VAL A 171 -34.98 21.25 -27.77
C VAL A 171 -35.55 21.96 -28.99
N LYS A 172 -34.78 22.91 -29.51
CA LYS A 172 -35.06 23.65 -30.75
C LYS A 172 -34.31 23.02 -31.92
N ASN A 173 -34.81 23.26 -33.13
CA ASN A 173 -34.09 22.86 -34.34
C ASN A 173 -32.69 23.49 -34.38
N ASN A 174 -31.68 22.71 -34.79
CA ASN A 174 -30.25 23.06 -34.80
C ASN A 174 -29.66 23.41 -33.42
N GLN A 175 -30.29 23.00 -32.32
CA GLN A 175 -29.72 23.14 -30.99
C GLN A 175 -28.73 22.01 -30.70
N ILE A 176 -27.55 22.36 -30.15
CA ILE A 176 -26.63 21.39 -29.57
C ILE A 176 -26.97 21.25 -28.08
N VAL A 177 -27.08 20.01 -27.63
CA VAL A 177 -27.33 19.64 -26.24
C VAL A 177 -26.18 18.78 -25.75
N ASP A 178 -25.54 19.22 -24.67
CA ASP A 178 -24.58 18.42 -23.93
C ASP A 178 -25.35 17.56 -22.90
N PHE A 179 -25.00 16.27 -22.83
CA PHE A 179 -25.51 15.37 -21.81
C PHE A 179 -24.41 14.42 -21.37
N ARG A 180 -24.47 13.97 -20.12
CA ARG A 180 -23.58 12.94 -19.60
C ARG A 180 -24.35 11.81 -18.95
N ILE A 181 -23.79 10.62 -19.07
CA ILE A 181 -24.29 9.43 -18.39
C ILE A 181 -23.29 9.14 -17.28
N GLU A 182 -23.73 9.21 -16.02
CA GLU A 182 -22.96 8.75 -14.88
C GLU A 182 -23.20 7.25 -14.70
N ILE A 183 -22.12 6.48 -14.77
CA ILE A 183 -22.08 5.04 -14.61
C ILE A 183 -21.60 4.76 -13.20
N ILE A 184 -22.39 4.03 -12.42
CA ILE A 184 -22.06 3.60 -11.06
C ILE A 184 -22.00 2.08 -11.07
N LEU A 185 -20.89 1.51 -10.60
CA LEU A 185 -20.70 0.05 -10.53
C LEU A 185 -20.78 -0.39 -9.06
N ASP A 186 -21.81 -1.13 -8.69
CA ASP A 186 -21.97 -1.58 -7.29
C ASP A 186 -21.04 -2.77 -6.98
N SER A 187 -20.90 -3.70 -7.93
CA SER A 187 -20.16 -4.95 -7.73
C SER A 187 -19.67 -5.53 -9.06
N CYS A 188 -18.80 -6.52 -8.96
CA CYS A 188 -18.29 -7.23 -10.13
C CYS A 188 -19.37 -8.08 -10.79
N SER A 189 -19.61 -7.86 -12.08
CA SER A 189 -20.42 -8.76 -12.91
C SER A 189 -19.63 -10.02 -13.25
N THR A 190 -20.25 -11.20 -13.11
CA THR A 190 -19.67 -12.47 -13.61
C THR A 190 -19.86 -12.65 -15.12
N ASN A 191 -20.69 -11.81 -15.75
CA ASN A 191 -21.12 -11.97 -17.14
C ASN A 191 -20.21 -11.26 -18.15
N GLY A 192 -19.07 -10.73 -17.71
CA GLY A 192 -18.10 -10.02 -18.56
C GLY A 192 -18.44 -8.55 -18.79
N ASP A 193 -17.88 -7.99 -19.86
CA ASP A 193 -18.02 -6.58 -20.22
C ASP A 193 -19.44 -6.25 -20.71
N ILE A 194 -19.94 -5.08 -20.31
CA ILE A 194 -21.29 -4.60 -20.63
C ILE A 194 -21.21 -3.65 -21.81
N THR A 195 -22.01 -3.89 -22.84
CA THR A 195 -22.09 -3.01 -24.02
C THR A 195 -23.47 -2.40 -24.14
N LEU A 196 -23.53 -1.07 -24.21
CA LEU A 196 -24.77 -0.31 -24.30
C LEU A 196 -24.81 0.48 -25.59
N SER A 197 -25.97 0.48 -26.23
CA SER A 197 -26.28 1.44 -27.29
C SER A 197 -26.97 2.64 -26.67
N VAL A 198 -26.39 3.82 -26.81
CA VAL A 198 -26.95 5.11 -26.38
C VAL A 198 -27.50 5.82 -27.61
N GLY A 199 -28.75 6.27 -27.57
CA GLY A 199 -29.38 6.98 -28.67
C GLY A 199 -30.39 8.00 -28.19
N VAL A 200 -30.97 8.73 -29.14
CA VAL A 200 -32.06 9.68 -28.88
C VAL A 200 -33.31 9.14 -29.53
N ARG A 201 -34.42 9.13 -28.78
CA ARG A 201 -35.71 8.62 -29.26
C ARG A 201 -36.10 9.28 -30.58
N GLY A 202 -36.49 8.45 -31.54
CA GLY A 202 -36.92 8.91 -32.86
C GLY A 202 -35.76 9.23 -33.79
N GLN A 203 -34.52 9.36 -33.31
CA GLN A 203 -33.37 9.71 -34.15
C GLN A 203 -32.59 8.46 -34.57
N ARG A 204 -31.88 8.55 -35.70
CA ARG A 204 -31.02 7.46 -36.22
C ARG A 204 -29.61 7.48 -35.65
N THR A 205 -29.34 8.33 -34.66
CA THR A 205 -28.02 8.48 -34.05
C THR A 205 -27.85 7.51 -32.89
N ILE A 206 -26.76 6.74 -32.90
CA ILE A 206 -26.41 5.76 -31.87
C ILE A 206 -24.93 5.89 -31.55
N ALA A 207 -24.57 5.85 -30.27
CA ALA A 207 -23.21 5.73 -29.78
C ALA A 207 -23.05 4.44 -28.95
N GLY A 208 -21.88 3.82 -29.02
CA GLY A 208 -21.52 2.68 -28.18
C GLY A 208 -20.93 3.15 -26.84
N LEU A 209 -21.44 2.61 -25.74
CA LEU A 209 -20.88 2.78 -24.40
C LEU A 209 -20.45 1.39 -23.89
N TYR A 210 -19.14 1.18 -23.82
CA TYR A 210 -18.53 -0.09 -23.40
C TYR A 210 -18.04 0.03 -21.97
N ILE A 211 -18.56 -0.79 -21.05
CA ILE A 211 -18.27 -0.73 -19.62
C ILE A 211 -17.55 -2.02 -19.22
N THR A 212 -16.30 -1.89 -18.78
CA THR A 212 -15.46 -3.00 -18.31
C THR A 212 -15.29 -2.87 -16.79
N ALA A 213 -15.75 -3.86 -16.04
CA ALA A 213 -15.54 -3.90 -14.60
C ALA A 213 -14.10 -4.37 -14.28
N VAL A 214 -13.35 -3.58 -13.52
CA VAL A 214 -12.00 -3.92 -13.08
C VAL A 214 -12.09 -4.68 -11.76
N CYS A 215 -12.10 -6.00 -11.88
CA CYS A 215 -12.44 -6.93 -10.80
C CYS A 215 -11.30 -7.86 -10.38
N GLY A 216 -10.09 -7.61 -10.87
CA GLY A 216 -8.93 -8.45 -10.62
C GLY A 216 -7.72 -7.92 -11.37
N CYS A 217 -6.62 -8.66 -11.29
CA CYS A 217 -5.40 -8.27 -11.98
C CYS A 217 -5.27 -9.00 -13.30
N GLU A 218 -4.85 -8.28 -14.34
CA GLU A 218 -4.66 -8.89 -15.67
C GLU A 218 -3.59 -10.00 -15.65
N CYS A 219 -2.60 -9.89 -14.76
CA CYS A 219 -1.58 -10.91 -14.52
C CYS A 219 -2.12 -12.21 -13.90
N GLU A 220 -3.31 -12.22 -13.29
CA GLU A 220 -3.94 -13.45 -12.76
C GLU A 220 -4.54 -14.30 -13.88
N LYS A 221 -4.93 -13.67 -14.99
CA LYS A 221 -5.48 -14.36 -16.17
C LYS A 221 -4.41 -15.05 -17.00
N HIS A 222 -3.16 -14.59 -16.89
CA HIS A 222 -2.03 -15.05 -17.68
C HIS A 222 -0.85 -15.47 -16.79
N PRO A 223 -1.01 -16.50 -15.95
CA PRO A 223 0.05 -16.96 -15.07
C PRO A 223 1.18 -17.65 -15.86
N GLU A 224 2.41 -17.52 -15.38
CA GLU A 224 3.54 -18.30 -15.92
C GLU A 224 3.53 -19.70 -15.30
N MET A 225 3.09 -20.67 -16.10
CA MET A 225 2.97 -22.06 -15.64
C MET A 225 4.35 -22.72 -15.48
N ASN A 226 4.57 -23.47 -14.39
CA ASN A 226 5.80 -24.21 -14.12
C ASN A 226 7.03 -23.30 -14.14
N SER A 227 6.90 -22.12 -13.52
CA SER A 227 7.93 -21.08 -13.56
C SER A 227 9.21 -21.56 -12.91
N ARG A 228 10.35 -21.22 -13.52
CA ARG A 228 11.67 -21.48 -12.93
C ARG A 228 11.89 -20.71 -11.62
N LEU A 229 11.25 -19.56 -11.47
CA LEU A 229 11.28 -18.77 -10.24
C LEU A 229 10.56 -19.47 -9.08
N CYS A 230 9.62 -20.35 -9.42
CA CYS A 230 8.90 -21.23 -8.48
C CYS A 230 9.47 -22.67 -8.49
N HIS A 231 10.76 -22.82 -8.79
CA HIS A 231 11.47 -24.12 -8.88
C HIS A 231 10.83 -25.15 -9.82
N GLN A 232 10.01 -24.73 -10.79
CA GLN A 232 9.21 -25.61 -11.66
C GLN A 232 8.19 -26.49 -10.92
N TYR A 233 7.87 -26.11 -9.68
CA TYR A 233 6.95 -26.81 -8.78
C TYR A 233 5.76 -25.92 -8.39
N GLY A 234 5.41 -25.02 -9.28
CA GLY A 234 4.35 -24.05 -9.10
C GLY A 234 4.27 -23.07 -10.27
N HIS A 235 3.31 -22.17 -10.17
CA HIS A 235 3.01 -21.16 -11.18
C HIS A 235 3.31 -19.78 -10.61
N LEU A 236 3.91 -18.90 -11.42
CA LEU A 236 4.12 -17.50 -11.02
C LEU A 236 2.87 -16.70 -11.42
N VAL A 237 2.15 -16.21 -10.41
CA VAL A 237 0.90 -15.46 -10.57
C VAL A 237 1.09 -14.09 -9.95
N CYS A 238 1.10 -13.03 -10.77
CA CYS A 238 1.30 -11.65 -10.31
C CYS A 238 2.50 -11.47 -9.36
N GLY A 239 3.64 -12.09 -9.69
CA GLY A 239 4.88 -12.00 -8.90
C GLY A 239 4.94 -12.95 -7.70
N GLN A 240 3.88 -13.67 -7.35
CA GLN A 240 3.87 -14.65 -6.28
C GLN A 240 3.84 -16.09 -6.83
N CYS A 241 4.54 -17.00 -6.18
CA CYS A 241 4.44 -18.42 -6.51
C CYS A 241 3.21 -19.06 -5.88
N VAL A 242 2.42 -19.75 -6.70
CA VAL A 242 1.36 -20.65 -6.29
C VAL A 242 1.87 -22.07 -6.47
N CYS A 243 2.18 -22.74 -5.37
CA CYS A 243 2.86 -24.03 -5.38
C CYS A 243 1.93 -25.21 -5.66
N ASP A 244 2.50 -26.25 -6.27
CA ASP A 244 1.85 -27.54 -6.41
C ASP A 244 1.54 -28.14 -5.03
N ALA A 245 0.56 -29.05 -4.97
CA ALA A 245 0.06 -29.63 -3.72
C ALA A 245 1.12 -30.32 -2.83
N THR A 246 2.27 -30.70 -3.38
CA THR A 246 3.36 -31.39 -2.64
C THR A 246 4.48 -30.47 -2.18
N ARG A 247 4.34 -29.16 -2.42
CA ARG A 247 5.41 -28.17 -2.30
C ARG A 247 4.96 -26.98 -1.45
N GLY A 248 5.92 -26.27 -0.88
CA GLY A 248 5.69 -25.08 -0.06
C GLY A 248 6.92 -24.17 -0.05
N GLY A 249 6.85 -23.11 0.75
CA GLY A 249 7.83 -22.01 0.70
C GLY A 249 7.45 -20.94 -0.33
N ASP A 250 8.06 -19.77 -0.22
CA ASP A 250 7.71 -18.59 -1.02
C ASP A 250 8.00 -18.79 -2.52
N LYS A 251 8.92 -19.72 -2.85
CA LYS A 251 9.31 -20.09 -4.21
C LYS A 251 9.08 -21.56 -4.51
N CYS A 252 8.25 -22.25 -3.74
CA CYS A 252 7.96 -23.69 -3.89
C CYS A 252 9.20 -24.59 -3.75
N GLU A 253 10.21 -24.13 -3.03
CA GLU A 253 11.48 -24.82 -2.81
C GLU A 253 11.37 -25.99 -1.84
N CYS A 254 10.39 -25.99 -0.94
CA CYS A 254 10.27 -26.95 0.16
C CYS A 254 9.40 -28.16 -0.24
N PRO A 255 9.94 -29.40 -0.27
CA PRO A 255 9.13 -30.61 -0.43
C PRO A 255 8.42 -30.95 0.89
N LEU A 256 7.09 -30.92 0.92
CA LEU A 256 6.31 -31.07 2.16
C LEU A 256 6.58 -32.38 2.90
N ALA A 257 6.78 -33.47 2.15
CA ALA A 257 7.06 -34.80 2.69
C ALA A 257 8.37 -34.84 3.53
N LEU A 258 9.40 -34.08 3.15
CA LEU A 258 10.67 -34.05 3.89
C LEU A 258 10.54 -33.34 5.24
N HIS A 259 9.59 -32.42 5.35
CA HIS A 259 9.33 -31.67 6.58
C HIS A 259 8.21 -32.31 7.42
N GLY A 260 7.73 -33.50 7.04
CA GLY A 260 6.70 -34.23 7.78
C GLY A 260 5.37 -33.49 7.87
N VAL A 261 5.02 -32.72 6.84
CA VAL A 261 3.75 -31.97 6.75
C VAL A 261 2.98 -32.35 5.49
N SER A 262 1.67 -32.13 5.52
CA SER A 262 0.75 -32.50 4.43
C SER A 262 0.28 -31.31 3.60
N SER A 263 0.53 -30.08 4.06
CA SER A 263 0.16 -28.85 3.35
C SER A 263 1.18 -27.74 3.59
N ALA A 264 1.26 -26.77 2.65
CA ALA A 264 2.06 -25.57 2.82
C ALA A 264 1.65 -24.75 4.05
N LEU A 265 0.36 -24.74 4.39
CA LEU A 265 -0.13 -24.08 5.60
C LEU A 265 0.48 -24.69 6.87
N GLN A 266 0.51 -26.03 6.98
CA GLN A 266 1.16 -26.69 8.12
C GLN A 266 2.65 -26.39 8.20
N LEU A 267 3.31 -26.16 7.06
CA LEU A 267 4.71 -25.73 7.04
C LEU A 267 4.86 -24.33 7.63
N THR A 268 4.01 -23.39 7.25
CA THR A 268 4.02 -22.02 7.78
C THR A 268 3.62 -21.97 9.26
N GLU A 269 2.69 -22.81 9.71
CA GLU A 269 2.28 -22.91 11.12
C GLU A 269 3.44 -23.34 12.04
N LYS A 270 4.44 -24.08 11.54
CA LYS A 270 5.66 -24.40 12.32
C LYS A 270 6.49 -23.17 12.70
N CYS A 271 6.29 -22.05 12.01
CA CYS A 271 6.95 -20.77 12.25
C CYS A 271 6.13 -19.83 13.14
N LYS A 272 5.00 -20.28 13.70
CA LYS A 272 4.23 -19.52 14.68
C LYS A 272 4.38 -20.16 16.07
N ALA A 273 4.40 -19.33 17.09
CA ALA A 273 4.41 -19.80 18.48
C ALA A 273 3.09 -20.51 18.85
N ASP A 274 1.99 -19.99 18.33
CA ASP A 274 0.62 -20.51 18.46
C ASP A 274 -0.21 -20.07 17.24
N SER A 275 -1.45 -20.53 17.10
CA SER A 275 -2.29 -20.26 15.92
C SER A 275 -2.64 -18.79 15.72
N SER A 276 -2.61 -17.96 16.77
CA SER A 276 -2.91 -16.53 16.72
C SER A 276 -1.67 -15.65 16.56
N SER A 277 -0.48 -16.20 16.83
CA SER A 277 0.79 -15.51 16.65
C SER A 277 1.10 -15.22 15.18
N GLN A 278 1.75 -14.08 14.94
CA GLN A 278 2.33 -13.76 13.64
C GLN A 278 3.45 -14.75 13.29
N VAL A 279 3.64 -14.98 11.99
CA VAL A 279 4.76 -15.80 11.49
C VAL A 279 6.07 -15.15 11.93
N CYS A 280 6.92 -15.92 12.62
CA CYS A 280 8.21 -15.47 13.16
C CYS A 280 8.10 -14.15 13.96
N SER A 281 7.02 -14.00 14.73
CA SER A 281 6.76 -12.82 15.58
C SER A 281 6.84 -11.48 14.83
N GLY A 282 6.66 -11.50 13.50
CA GLY A 282 6.81 -10.32 12.63
C GLY A 282 8.26 -9.87 12.40
N ALA A 283 9.25 -10.53 13.00
CA ALA A 283 10.67 -10.15 12.97
C ALA A 283 11.56 -11.13 12.19
N GLY A 284 10.96 -11.93 11.30
CA GLY A 284 11.68 -12.87 10.44
C GLY A 284 10.83 -13.44 9.30
N ARG A 285 11.46 -14.26 8.47
CA ARG A 285 10.81 -15.01 7.38
C ARG A 285 10.78 -16.51 7.72
N CYS A 286 9.70 -17.18 7.35
CA CYS A 286 9.58 -18.63 7.49
C CYS A 286 10.21 -19.34 6.30
N GLU A 287 11.30 -20.06 6.52
CA GLU A 287 12.00 -20.86 5.51
C GLU A 287 11.78 -22.35 5.82
N CYS A 288 10.95 -23.00 5.01
CA CYS A 288 10.62 -24.42 5.14
C CYS A 288 10.27 -24.87 6.58
N GLY A 289 9.53 -24.04 7.32
CA GLY A 289 9.08 -24.33 8.68
C GLY A 289 10.06 -23.96 9.79
N GLN A 290 11.08 -23.15 9.49
CA GLN A 290 12.00 -22.55 10.47
C GLN A 290 12.07 -21.04 10.26
N CYS A 291 12.13 -20.27 11.35
CA CYS A 291 12.25 -18.83 11.25
C CYS A 291 13.71 -18.39 11.01
N ARG A 292 13.91 -17.56 9.99
CA ARG A 292 15.12 -16.77 9.77
C ARG A 292 14.85 -15.34 10.19
N CYS A 293 15.46 -14.89 11.27
CA CYS A 293 15.25 -13.55 11.81
C CYS A 293 15.90 -12.48 10.94
N THR A 294 15.26 -11.31 10.85
CA THR A 294 15.68 -10.22 9.95
C THR A 294 16.94 -9.51 10.45
N ASN A 295 17.10 -9.37 11.76
CA ASN A 295 18.25 -8.73 12.39
C ASN A 295 19.07 -9.75 13.20
N LEU A 296 20.38 -9.58 13.25
CA LEU A 296 21.29 -10.40 14.05
C LEU A 296 21.06 -10.26 15.56
N THR A 297 20.48 -9.14 16.01
CA THR A 297 20.10 -8.95 17.43
C THR A 297 18.79 -9.64 17.78
N VAL A 298 18.00 -10.03 16.79
CA VAL A 298 16.73 -10.74 17.01
C VAL A 298 16.98 -12.25 16.98
N SER A 299 16.48 -12.96 17.98
CA SER A 299 16.77 -14.37 18.19
C SER A 299 15.54 -15.15 18.68
N GLY A 300 15.74 -16.44 18.96
CA GLY A 300 14.69 -17.36 19.37
C GLY A 300 14.08 -18.14 18.20
N LYS A 301 13.41 -19.25 18.52
CA LYS A 301 12.79 -20.16 17.53
C LYS A 301 11.80 -19.45 16.61
N TYR A 302 11.14 -18.41 17.11
CA TYR A 302 10.14 -17.64 16.39
C TYR A 302 10.55 -16.18 16.21
N CYS A 303 11.84 -15.83 16.36
CA CYS A 303 12.32 -14.45 16.30
C CYS A 303 11.62 -13.50 17.29
N GLN A 304 11.21 -14.04 18.44
CA GLN A 304 10.44 -13.30 19.44
C GLN A 304 11.32 -12.48 20.39
N CYS A 305 12.64 -12.66 20.35
CA CYS A 305 13.55 -12.08 21.32
C CYS A 305 14.40 -10.99 20.69
N ASP A 306 14.30 -9.76 21.20
CA ASP A 306 15.24 -8.69 20.88
C ASP A 306 16.36 -8.64 21.93
N ASN A 307 17.58 -8.98 21.54
CA ASN A 307 18.74 -9.00 22.43
C ASN A 307 19.33 -7.61 22.68
N THR A 308 18.66 -6.53 22.28
CA THR A 308 18.99 -5.16 22.69
C THR A 308 18.18 -4.67 23.88
N ALA A 309 17.16 -5.41 24.30
CA ALA A 309 16.24 -5.01 25.37
C ALA A 309 16.80 -5.18 26.80
N CYS A 310 18.07 -5.55 26.96
CA CYS A 310 18.69 -5.71 28.28
C CYS A 310 19.08 -4.37 28.92
N PRO A 311 19.24 -4.31 30.26
CA PRO A 311 19.77 -3.13 30.94
C PRO A 311 21.11 -2.67 30.35
N ALA A 312 21.22 -1.38 30.04
CA ALA A 312 22.45 -0.75 29.58
C ALA A 312 23.12 0.01 30.72
N SER A 313 24.45 -0.10 30.83
CA SER A 313 25.23 0.71 31.76
C SER A 313 25.25 2.19 31.32
N PRO A 314 25.71 3.12 32.17
CA PRO A 314 25.85 4.54 31.80
C PRO A 314 26.72 4.80 30.55
N ASN A 315 27.59 3.85 30.21
CA ASN A 315 28.45 3.90 29.02
C ASN A 315 27.83 3.24 27.78
N GLY A 316 26.55 2.84 27.85
CA GLY A 316 25.82 2.19 26.76
C GLY A 316 26.14 0.70 26.57
N GLN A 317 26.86 0.06 27.49
CA GLN A 317 27.16 -1.39 27.39
C GLN A 317 26.01 -2.20 27.98
N LEU A 318 25.41 -3.07 27.17
CA LEU A 318 24.40 -4.03 27.62
C LEU A 318 25.00 -5.00 28.64
N CYS A 319 24.23 -5.32 29.68
CA CYS A 319 24.66 -6.21 30.77
C CYS A 319 25.99 -5.78 31.40
N SER A 320 26.18 -4.47 31.53
CA SER A 320 27.40 -3.85 32.05
C SER A 320 28.70 -4.26 31.35
N GLY A 321 28.61 -4.87 30.15
CA GLY A 321 29.76 -5.43 29.45
C GLY A 321 30.29 -6.76 30.01
N ASN A 322 29.61 -7.34 31.01
CA ASN A 322 30.04 -8.54 31.73
C ASN A 322 29.04 -9.71 31.57
N GLY A 323 28.29 -9.71 30.48
CA GLY A 323 27.28 -10.72 30.22
C GLY A 323 26.78 -10.66 28.78
N VAL A 324 26.08 -11.73 28.39
CA VAL A 324 25.41 -11.81 27.10
C VAL A 324 23.91 -11.57 27.31
N CYS A 325 23.33 -10.67 26.53
CA CYS A 325 21.88 -10.47 26.54
C CYS A 325 21.17 -11.64 25.83
N ASP A 326 20.28 -12.31 26.53
CA ASP A 326 19.45 -13.40 26.02
C ASP A 326 17.99 -13.07 26.29
N CYS A 327 17.28 -12.58 25.26
CA CYS A 327 15.86 -12.27 25.31
C CYS A 327 15.47 -11.30 26.46
N GLY A 328 16.21 -10.20 26.62
CA GLY A 328 15.97 -9.19 27.66
C GLY A 328 16.50 -9.56 29.05
N VAL A 329 17.14 -10.72 29.20
CA VAL A 329 17.76 -11.15 30.46
C VAL A 329 19.28 -11.24 30.28
N CYS A 330 20.03 -10.61 31.19
CA CYS A 330 21.48 -10.71 31.17
C CYS A 330 21.95 -12.07 31.71
N LYS A 331 22.65 -12.83 30.85
CA LYS A 331 23.40 -14.02 31.25
C LYS A 331 24.81 -13.59 31.63
N CYS A 332 25.03 -13.37 32.93
CA CYS A 332 26.31 -12.89 33.43
C CYS A 332 27.44 -13.90 33.20
N GLU A 333 28.61 -13.39 32.87
CA GLU A 333 29.84 -14.16 32.84
C GLU A 333 30.21 -14.65 34.24
N HIS A 334 31.04 -15.69 34.32
CA HIS A 334 31.46 -16.22 35.62
C HIS A 334 32.20 -15.15 36.42
N GLY A 335 31.76 -14.91 37.66
CA GLY A 335 32.32 -13.86 38.51
C GLY A 335 31.52 -12.56 38.54
N TRP A 336 30.36 -12.51 37.87
CA TRP A 336 29.44 -11.36 37.86
C TRP A 336 28.01 -11.79 38.24
N GLU A 337 27.31 -10.90 38.94
CA GLU A 337 25.93 -11.11 39.41
C GLU A 337 25.09 -9.83 39.29
N ARG A 338 23.83 -9.91 39.72
CA ARG A 338 22.70 -8.96 39.50
C ARG A 338 22.10 -9.06 38.10
N ASP A 339 20.92 -8.45 37.96
CA ASP A 339 20.10 -8.50 36.74
C ASP A 339 20.77 -7.79 35.55
N ASP A 340 21.74 -6.90 35.79
CA ASP A 340 22.51 -6.13 34.80
C ASP A 340 24.00 -6.51 34.74
N CYS A 341 24.41 -7.56 35.46
CA CYS A 341 25.81 -8.00 35.60
C CYS A 341 26.80 -6.91 36.03
N SER A 342 26.34 -5.91 36.78
CA SER A 342 27.19 -4.81 37.28
C SER A 342 28.08 -5.20 38.47
N CYS A 343 27.76 -6.30 39.15
CA CYS A 343 28.37 -6.64 40.43
C CYS A 343 29.37 -7.78 40.30
N SER A 344 30.65 -7.53 40.60
CA SER A 344 31.65 -8.58 40.64
C SER A 344 31.55 -9.39 41.93
N THR A 345 31.56 -10.72 41.81
CA THR A 345 31.60 -11.63 42.96
C THR A 345 33.02 -11.80 43.54
N ALA A 346 34.02 -11.17 42.92
CA ALA A 346 35.37 -11.18 43.44
C ALA A 346 35.44 -10.40 44.77
N THR A 347 36.30 -10.85 45.68
CA THR A 347 36.51 -10.20 46.98
C THR A 347 37.95 -9.72 47.17
N ASN A 348 38.79 -9.85 46.14
CA ASN A 348 40.21 -9.54 46.20
C ASN A 348 40.49 -8.06 46.53
N ASN A 349 39.65 -7.14 46.06
CA ASN A 349 39.80 -5.70 46.37
C ASN A 349 39.17 -5.32 47.72
N CYS A 350 38.63 -6.28 48.47
CA CYS A 350 38.10 -6.09 49.82
C CYS A 350 39.05 -6.62 50.90
N VAL A 351 40.16 -7.26 50.54
CA VAL A 351 41.08 -7.87 51.51
C VAL A 351 42.29 -6.98 51.72
N GLU A 352 42.49 -6.54 52.96
CA GLU A 352 43.69 -5.82 53.40
C GLU A 352 44.31 -6.59 54.57
N ASN A 353 45.62 -6.86 54.51
CA ASN A 353 46.36 -7.65 55.51
C ASN A 353 45.77 -9.04 55.84
N GLY A 354 45.05 -9.65 54.88
CA GLY A 354 44.42 -10.96 55.05
C GLY A 354 43.04 -10.92 55.71
N GLU A 355 42.53 -9.73 56.04
CA GLU A 355 41.20 -9.53 56.61
C GLU A 355 40.24 -8.92 55.57
N LEU A 356 39.05 -9.49 55.46
CA LEU A 356 38.01 -8.97 54.56
C LEU A 356 37.37 -7.74 55.22
N CYS A 357 37.50 -6.58 54.58
CA CYS A 357 36.99 -5.29 55.07
C CYS A 357 37.37 -5.01 56.53
N SER A 358 38.61 -5.37 56.93
CA SER A 358 39.11 -5.25 58.31
C SER A 358 38.17 -5.82 59.38
N ASN A 359 37.38 -6.85 59.05
CA ASN A 359 36.30 -7.42 59.87
C ASN A 359 35.21 -6.41 60.33
N ASN A 360 35.13 -5.24 59.68
CA ASN A 360 34.30 -4.10 60.05
C ASN A 360 33.30 -3.72 58.95
N GLY A 361 32.99 -4.66 58.06
CA GLY A 361 32.04 -4.47 56.97
C GLY A 361 31.79 -5.76 56.21
N ARG A 362 31.08 -5.64 55.09
CA ARG A 362 30.85 -6.73 54.14
C ARG A 362 31.33 -6.31 52.75
N CYS A 363 31.84 -7.27 51.98
CA CYS A 363 32.25 -7.01 50.60
C CYS A 363 31.02 -7.16 49.69
N GLU A 364 30.62 -6.07 49.02
CA GLU A 364 29.59 -6.08 47.98
C GLU A 364 30.18 -5.55 46.68
N CYS A 365 30.03 -6.30 45.58
CA CYS A 365 30.56 -5.94 44.26
C CYS A 365 32.05 -5.60 44.26
N ASN A 366 32.86 -6.40 44.99
CA ASN A 366 34.29 -6.20 45.16
C ASN A 366 34.67 -4.85 45.82
N ARG A 367 33.75 -4.28 46.64
CA ARG A 367 33.96 -3.08 47.44
C ARG A 367 33.45 -3.27 48.87
N CYS A 368 34.17 -2.75 49.86
CA CYS A 368 33.71 -2.83 51.24
C CYS A 368 32.57 -1.85 51.53
N VAL A 369 31.50 -2.38 52.12
CA VAL A 369 30.41 -1.64 52.73
C VAL A 369 30.59 -1.73 54.24
N CYS A 370 30.97 -0.62 54.86
CA CYS A 370 31.36 -0.58 56.27
C CYS A 370 30.15 -0.59 57.20
N ASN A 371 30.34 -1.17 58.39
CA ASN A 371 29.38 -1.09 59.49
C ASN A 371 29.36 0.34 60.06
N ALA A 372 28.29 0.69 60.79
CA ALA A 372 28.16 2.02 61.40
C ALA A 372 29.36 2.36 62.29
N GLY A 373 29.88 3.59 62.18
CA GLY A 373 31.07 4.04 62.92
C GLY A 373 32.41 3.65 62.28
N LYS A 374 32.41 3.11 61.06
CA LYS A 374 33.62 2.69 60.33
C LYS A 374 33.65 3.28 58.92
N THR A 375 34.82 3.74 58.49
CA THR A 375 35.04 4.38 57.19
C THR A 375 36.32 3.88 56.50
N GLY A 376 36.57 4.37 55.29
CA GLY A 376 37.73 3.99 54.46
C GLY A 376 37.45 2.81 53.52
N ALA A 377 38.34 2.61 52.55
CA ALA A 377 38.16 1.62 51.47
C ALA A 377 38.07 0.17 51.97
N PHE A 378 38.64 -0.13 53.14
CA PHE A 378 38.64 -1.44 53.79
C PHE A 378 38.04 -1.40 55.21
N CYS A 379 37.29 -0.37 55.58
CA CYS A 379 36.62 -0.22 56.88
C CYS A 379 37.54 -0.25 58.12
N GLY A 380 38.81 0.11 57.95
CA GLY A 380 39.80 0.13 59.04
C GLY A 380 39.85 1.43 59.84
N VAL A 381 39.13 2.47 59.44
CA VAL A 381 39.16 3.78 60.08
C VAL A 381 37.92 3.95 60.95
N ASP A 382 38.10 4.30 62.22
CA ASP A 382 37.00 4.71 63.10
C ASP A 382 36.44 6.05 62.62
N GLU A 383 35.12 6.13 62.47
CA GLU A 383 34.42 7.37 62.19
C GLU A 383 34.55 8.25 63.44
N GLU A 384 35.61 9.06 63.50
CA GLU A 384 35.77 10.05 64.56
C GLU A 384 34.59 11.02 64.47
N VAL A 385 33.63 10.84 65.38
CA VAL A 385 32.57 11.80 65.64
C VAL A 385 33.26 13.06 66.16
N SER A 386 33.57 13.99 65.26
CA SER A 386 33.90 15.35 65.67
C SER A 386 32.67 15.91 66.38
N GLU A 387 32.82 16.14 67.67
CA GLU A 387 31.82 16.81 68.50
C GLU A 387 31.33 18.11 67.81
N GLU A 388 30.00 18.23 67.75
CA GLU A 388 29.19 19.43 67.56
C GLU A 388 29.71 20.54 66.61
N VAL A 389 29.18 20.55 65.39
CA VAL A 389 28.76 21.82 64.78
C VAL A 389 27.23 21.83 64.72
N THR A 390 26.61 22.52 65.67
CA THR A 390 25.22 22.93 65.56
C THR A 390 25.11 23.93 64.40
N TYR A 391 24.80 23.46 63.20
CA TYR A 391 24.23 24.33 62.18
C TYR A 391 22.76 24.56 62.53
N ALA A 392 22.38 25.84 62.59
CA ALA A 392 21.01 26.27 62.70
C ALA A 392 20.15 25.59 61.62
N PRO A 393 18.87 25.26 61.90
CA PRO A 393 18.01 24.66 60.88
C PRO A 393 17.93 25.62 59.68
N GLU A 394 18.32 25.10 58.51
CA GLU A 394 17.98 25.74 57.22
C GLU A 394 16.45 25.89 57.15
N PRO A 395 15.95 27.04 56.66
CA PRO A 395 14.52 27.22 56.45
C PRO A 395 14.02 26.15 55.48
N GLU A 396 12.82 25.62 55.75
CA GLU A 396 12.14 24.68 54.86
C GLU A 396 12.15 25.22 53.42
N PRO A 397 12.48 24.37 52.42
CA PRO A 397 12.37 24.79 51.03
C PRO A 397 10.90 25.17 50.76
N GLU A 398 10.68 26.39 50.28
CA GLU A 398 9.39 26.79 49.75
C GLU A 398 8.97 25.77 48.68
N PRO A 399 7.67 25.42 48.61
CA PRO A 399 7.19 24.44 47.65
C PRO A 399 7.60 24.87 46.24
N GLU A 400 8.23 23.95 45.51
CA GLU A 400 8.50 24.15 44.09
C GLU A 400 7.18 24.53 43.41
N PRO A 401 7.14 25.65 42.65
CA PRO A 401 5.94 26.01 41.92
C PRO A 401 5.58 24.87 40.97
N GLU A 402 4.28 24.50 40.97
CA GLU A 402 3.74 23.54 40.01
C GLU A 402 4.25 23.88 38.61
N PRO A 403 4.69 22.89 37.81
CA PRO A 403 5.16 23.14 36.46
C PRO A 403 4.05 23.86 35.70
N GLN A 404 4.32 25.10 35.29
CA GLN A 404 3.43 25.80 34.37
C GLN A 404 3.30 24.93 33.12
N PRO A 405 2.09 24.81 32.54
CA PRO A 405 1.93 24.12 31.28
C PRO A 405 2.91 24.72 30.27
N GLU A 406 3.66 23.84 29.60
CA GLU A 406 4.50 24.25 28.48
C GLU A 406 3.66 25.13 27.54
N PRO A 407 4.14 26.31 27.13
CA PRO A 407 3.44 27.08 26.13
C PRO A 407 3.29 26.21 24.90
N GLU A 408 2.07 26.16 24.35
CA GLU A 408 1.84 25.53 23.06
C GLU A 408 2.89 26.04 22.07
N PRO A 409 3.49 25.16 21.26
CA PRO A 409 4.49 25.56 20.29
C PRO A 409 3.93 26.70 19.46
N GLU A 410 4.67 27.81 19.39
CA GLU A 410 4.33 28.89 18.47
C GLU A 410 4.11 28.27 17.09
N PRO A 411 3.01 28.63 16.38
CA PRO A 411 2.83 28.17 15.02
C PRO A 411 4.09 28.54 14.24
N GLN A 412 4.71 27.54 13.62
CA GLN A 412 5.76 27.77 12.65
C GLN A 412 5.26 28.85 11.68
N PRO A 413 6.06 29.89 11.37
CA PRO A 413 5.67 30.82 10.34
C PRO A 413 5.35 30.00 9.08
N GLU A 414 4.17 30.24 8.49
CA GLU A 414 3.87 29.73 7.16
C GLU A 414 5.06 30.07 6.26
N PRO A 415 5.52 29.13 5.42
CA PRO A 415 6.53 29.46 4.42
C PRO A 415 5.97 30.63 3.60
N GLU A 416 6.64 31.79 3.68
CA GLU A 416 6.44 32.83 2.68
C GLU A 416 6.67 32.19 1.31
N PRO A 417 5.81 32.49 0.32
CA PRO A 417 5.96 31.93 -1.00
C PRO A 417 7.34 32.30 -1.52
N GLU A 418 8.16 31.28 -1.79
CA GLU A 418 9.33 31.44 -2.65
C GLU A 418 8.82 32.11 -3.92
N GLN A 419 9.20 33.37 -4.10
CA GLN A 419 9.12 34.02 -5.38
C GLN A 419 9.97 33.16 -6.32
N ALA A 420 9.29 32.49 -7.24
CA ALA A 420 9.91 31.85 -8.38
C ALA A 420 10.75 32.91 -9.11
N SER A 421 12.06 32.93 -8.82
CA SER A 421 13.04 33.57 -9.68
C SER A 421 13.03 32.78 -10.97
N THR A 422 12.46 33.42 -11.98
CA THR A 422 12.56 33.03 -13.38
C THR A 422 14.00 33.17 -13.81
N GLU A 423 14.74 32.06 -13.78
CA GLU A 423 15.95 31.92 -14.58
C GLU A 423 15.98 30.51 -15.15
N ALA A 424 15.48 30.42 -16.38
CA ALA A 424 15.62 29.26 -17.25
C ALA A 424 17.09 29.15 -17.68
N PRO A 425 17.69 27.94 -17.71
CA PRO A 425 18.84 27.72 -18.57
C PRO A 425 18.33 27.67 -20.02
N GLU A 426 18.79 28.59 -20.86
CA GLU A 426 18.70 28.47 -22.31
C GLU A 426 19.39 27.16 -22.71
N VAL A 427 18.59 26.19 -23.20
CA VAL A 427 19.09 25.00 -23.89
C VAL A 427 18.82 25.21 -25.37
N ASP A 428 19.93 25.27 -26.07
CA ASP A 428 20.18 25.42 -27.49
C ASP A 428 19.50 24.32 -28.34
N ASP A 429 18.52 24.76 -29.14
CA ASP A 429 17.63 24.01 -30.04
C ASP A 429 18.35 23.35 -31.25
N GLU A 430 19.68 23.30 -31.26
CA GLU A 430 20.47 22.74 -32.37
C GLU A 430 20.95 21.29 -32.12
N THR A 431 20.78 20.76 -30.90
CA THR A 431 21.22 19.40 -30.55
C THR A 431 20.10 18.35 -30.55
N LEU A 432 18.83 18.76 -30.52
CA LEU A 432 17.68 17.83 -30.49
C LEU A 432 17.26 17.35 -31.89
N THR A 433 17.44 18.19 -32.92
CA THR A 433 17.14 17.83 -34.32
C THR A 433 18.13 16.80 -34.89
N LYS A 434 19.36 16.75 -34.36
CA LYS A 434 20.38 15.79 -34.83
C LYS A 434 20.18 14.36 -34.31
N GLN A 435 19.49 14.19 -33.18
CA GLN A 435 19.21 12.87 -32.60
C GLN A 435 17.95 12.19 -33.16
N LEU A 436 17.06 12.95 -33.80
CA LEU A 436 15.87 12.40 -34.49
C LEU A 436 16.21 11.88 -35.89
N ASP A 437 17.15 12.49 -36.60
CA ASP A 437 17.58 12.06 -37.94
C ASP A 437 18.36 10.73 -37.95
N ASP A 438 19.10 10.43 -36.86
CA ASP A 438 19.88 9.18 -36.75
C ASP A 438 19.02 7.97 -36.33
N ALA A 439 17.88 8.20 -35.66
CA ALA A 439 16.93 7.14 -35.29
C ALA A 439 16.09 6.66 -36.48
N ASP A 440 15.71 7.56 -37.40
CA ASP A 440 14.89 7.20 -38.56
C ASP A 440 15.69 6.39 -39.62
N LYS A 441 17.01 6.60 -39.67
CA LYS A 441 17.93 5.84 -40.54
C LYS A 441 18.13 4.39 -40.08
N GLN A 442 18.04 4.10 -38.78
CA GLN A 442 18.15 2.73 -38.27
C GLN A 442 16.87 1.91 -38.48
N VAL A 443 15.70 2.56 -38.45
CA VAL A 443 14.40 1.90 -38.68
C VAL A 443 14.20 1.54 -40.16
N SER A 444 14.69 2.36 -41.09
CA SER A 444 14.63 2.08 -42.53
C SER A 444 15.51 0.89 -42.96
N SER A 445 16.68 0.71 -42.33
CA SER A 445 17.59 -0.41 -42.62
C SER A 445 17.08 -1.77 -42.12
N THR A 446 16.28 -1.80 -41.05
CA THR A 446 15.74 -3.06 -40.49
C THR A 446 14.51 -3.56 -41.26
N PHE A 447 13.72 -2.65 -41.85
CA PHE A 447 12.56 -3.02 -42.67
C PHE A 447 12.95 -3.67 -44.00
N ALA A 448 14.08 -3.26 -44.60
CA ALA A 448 14.60 -3.83 -45.84
C ALA A 448 15.07 -5.29 -45.69
N ILE A 449 15.59 -5.66 -44.52
CA ILE A 449 16.06 -7.02 -44.22
C ILE A 449 14.87 -7.97 -43.98
N ALA A 450 13.81 -7.49 -43.31
CA ALA A 450 12.61 -8.28 -43.04
C ALA A 450 11.83 -8.64 -44.32
N HIS A 451 11.71 -7.72 -45.28
CA HIS A 451 11.04 -7.99 -46.55
C HIS A 451 11.79 -9.00 -47.46
N GLY A 452 13.12 -9.01 -47.40
CA GLY A 452 13.94 -9.97 -48.14
C GLY A 452 13.78 -11.41 -47.64
N ILE A 453 13.63 -11.60 -46.34
CA ILE A 453 13.49 -12.93 -45.72
C ILE A 453 12.09 -13.51 -45.98
N VAL A 454 11.04 -12.67 -45.96
CA VAL A 454 9.66 -13.11 -46.26
C VAL A 454 9.50 -13.53 -47.73
N SER A 455 10.15 -12.84 -48.68
CA SER A 455 10.10 -13.23 -50.10
C SER A 455 10.84 -14.55 -50.39
N ALA A 456 11.93 -14.85 -49.67
CA ALA A 456 12.67 -16.11 -49.83
C ALA A 456 11.90 -17.31 -49.27
N ILE A 457 11.14 -17.12 -48.18
CA ILE A 457 10.31 -18.18 -47.57
C ILE A 457 9.07 -18.47 -48.43
N VAL A 458 8.45 -17.44 -49.03
CA VAL A 458 7.31 -17.64 -49.94
C VAL A 458 7.75 -18.34 -51.23
N ALA A 459 8.95 -18.08 -51.74
CA ALA A 459 9.48 -18.80 -52.91
C ALA A 459 9.79 -20.28 -52.65
N LEU A 460 10.15 -20.65 -51.41
CA LEU A 460 10.40 -22.04 -51.01
C LEU A 460 9.12 -22.86 -50.79
N ILE A 461 8.00 -22.22 -50.48
CA ILE A 461 6.70 -22.88 -50.28
C ILE A 461 5.98 -23.17 -51.61
N VAL A 462 6.38 -22.51 -52.72
CA VAL A 462 5.76 -22.71 -54.05
C VAL A 462 6.44 -23.83 -54.87
N PHE A 463 7.54 -24.41 -54.38
CA PHE A 463 8.29 -25.46 -55.09
C PHE A 463 8.38 -26.82 -54.35
N PHE A 464 7.54 -27.04 -53.34
CA PHE A 464 7.35 -28.36 -52.71
C PHE A 464 5.92 -28.87 -52.89
#